data_AF-A0A151SFA6-F1
#
_entry.id   AF-A0A151SFA6-F1
#
_cell.length_a   1.000
_cell.length_b   1.000
_cell.length_c   1.000
_cell.angle_alpha   90.00
_cell.angle_beta   90.00
_cell.angle_gamma   90.00
#
_symmetry.space_group_name_H-M   'P 1'
#
loop_
_entity.id
_entity.type
_entity.pdbx_description
1 polymer ?
#
loop_
_entity_poly.entity_id
_entity_poly.type
_entity_poly.pdbx_seq_one_letter_code
_entity_poly.pdbx_strand_id
1 'polypeptide(L)'
;MRLNPEKCVFGVSGGKFLGFMLSNRGIEANLDKCQAILDMKSPSTLKEECEESFQQFKKCLSAPPVLSKPIGDLDMVVYLAVSSYSVSSVLVQENQGHQ
;
A
#
# COMPACT_ATOMS: atom_id res chain seq x y z
N MET A 1 -20.32 -4.08 -26.25
CA MET A 1 -19.02 -3.86 -25.57
C MET A 1 -17.92 -4.52 -26.40
N ARG A 2 -16.80 -3.84 -26.68
CA ARG A 2 -15.64 -4.40 -27.40
C ARG A 2 -14.47 -4.49 -26.42
N LEU A 3 -13.86 -5.65 -26.34
CA LEU A 3 -12.70 -5.93 -25.47
C LEU A 3 -11.44 -6.09 -26.33
N ASN A 4 -10.29 -5.70 -25.79
CA ASN A 4 -9.00 -5.97 -26.41
C ASN A 4 -8.43 -7.27 -25.84
N PRO A 5 -8.40 -8.38 -26.62
CA PRO A 5 -7.91 -9.67 -26.12
C PRO A 5 -6.48 -9.62 -25.59
N GLU A 6 -5.62 -8.76 -26.12
CA GLU A 6 -4.22 -8.64 -25.70
C GLU A 6 -4.05 -7.98 -24.33
N LYS A 7 -5.05 -7.22 -23.89
CA LYS A 7 -5.03 -6.49 -22.61
C LYS A 7 -5.99 -7.05 -21.58
N CYS A 8 -6.79 -8.05 -21.95
CA CYS A 8 -7.76 -8.65 -21.08
C CYS A 8 -7.20 -9.92 -20.44
N VAL A 9 -7.45 -10.06 -19.13
CA VAL A 9 -7.07 -11.23 -18.35
C VAL A 9 -8.36 -11.80 -17.76
N PHE A 10 -8.60 -13.10 -17.92
CA PHE A 10 -9.82 -13.77 -17.48
C PHE A 10 -9.49 -15.04 -16.69
N GLY A 11 -10.34 -15.39 -15.71
CA GLY A 11 -10.23 -16.64 -14.96
C GLY A 11 -9.00 -16.78 -14.07
N VAL A 12 -8.31 -15.68 -13.73
CA VAL A 12 -7.13 -15.67 -12.85
C VAL A 12 -7.52 -15.44 -11.38
N SER A 13 -6.74 -16.01 -10.46
CA SER A 13 -6.91 -15.83 -9.01
C SER A 13 -6.38 -14.50 -8.48
N GLY A 14 -5.60 -13.78 -9.29
CA GLY A 14 -5.03 -12.48 -8.99
C GLY A 14 -4.39 -11.85 -10.22
N GLY A 15 -4.16 -10.54 -10.17
CA GLY A 15 -3.60 -9.81 -11.31
C GLY A 15 -3.42 -8.32 -11.09
N LYS A 16 -2.74 -7.67 -12.03
CA LYS A 16 -2.49 -6.23 -12.00
C LYS A 16 -3.73 -5.47 -12.45
N PHE A 17 -4.24 -4.58 -11.59
CA PHE A 17 -5.37 -3.70 -11.91
C PHE A 17 -5.15 -2.31 -11.33
N LEU A 18 -5.33 -1.27 -12.15
CA LEU A 18 -5.09 0.14 -11.78
C LEU A 18 -3.71 0.39 -11.13
N GLY A 19 -2.70 -0.40 -11.49
CA GLY A 19 -1.36 -0.29 -10.95
C GLY A 19 -1.14 -0.92 -9.56
N PHE A 20 -2.09 -1.71 -9.07
CA PHE A 20 -1.97 -2.54 -7.86
C PHE A 20 -2.04 -4.02 -8.21
N MET A 21 -1.58 -4.88 -7.30
CA MET A 21 -1.75 -6.32 -7.42
C MET A 21 -2.96 -6.74 -6.61
N LEU A 22 -3.94 -7.37 -7.25
CA LEU A 22 -5.10 -7.93 -6.57
C LEU A 22 -4.89 -9.42 -6.38
N SER A 23 -5.18 -9.93 -5.18
CA SER A 23 -5.14 -11.35 -4.84
C SER A 23 -6.35 -11.73 -3.97
N ASN A 24 -6.46 -13.01 -3.61
CA ASN A 24 -7.43 -13.47 -2.62
C ASN A 24 -7.18 -12.91 -1.21
N ARG A 25 -5.97 -12.40 -0.93
CA ARG A 25 -5.61 -11.77 0.36
C ARG A 25 -6.05 -10.31 0.42
N GLY A 26 -6.21 -9.65 -0.73
CA GLY A 26 -6.61 -8.26 -0.82
C GLY A 26 -5.84 -7.49 -1.90
N ILE A 27 -5.58 -6.22 -1.62
CA ILE A 27 -4.80 -5.31 -2.45
C ILE A 27 -3.37 -5.32 -1.95
N GLU A 28 -2.46 -5.78 -2.80
CA GLU A 28 -1.04 -5.90 -2.54
C GLU A 28 -0.25 -4.84 -3.33
N ALA A 29 0.92 -4.51 -2.83
CA ALA A 29 1.84 -3.64 -3.56
C ALA A 29 2.33 -4.31 -4.85
N ASN A 30 2.52 -3.49 -5.87
CA ASN A 30 3.17 -3.94 -7.09
C ASN A 30 4.69 -3.95 -6.87
N LEU A 31 5.31 -5.11 -7.12
CA LEU A 31 6.74 -5.33 -6.93
C LEU A 31 7.61 -4.36 -7.75
N ASP A 32 7.21 -4.03 -8.98
CA ASP A 32 7.94 -3.07 -9.83
C ASP A 32 8.04 -1.70 -9.15
N LYS A 33 6.95 -1.24 -8.50
CA LYS A 33 6.92 0.01 -7.75
C LYS A 33 7.77 -0.07 -6.48
N CYS A 34 7.72 -1.18 -5.76
CA CYS A 34 8.56 -1.39 -4.58
C CYS A 34 10.05 -1.33 -4.95
N GLN A 35 10.43 -1.98 -6.05
CA GLN A 35 11.80 -1.97 -6.53
C GLN A 35 12.24 -0.57 -6.93
N ALA A 36 11.39 0.16 -7.68
CA ALA A 36 11.66 1.54 -8.05
C ALA A 36 11.90 2.44 -6.82
N ILE A 37 11.18 2.20 -5.71
CA ILE A 37 11.38 2.93 -4.45
C ILE A 37 12.74 2.62 -3.83
N LEU A 38 13.14 1.34 -3.79
CA LEU A 38 14.42 0.92 -3.23
C LEU A 38 15.60 1.49 -4.03
N ASP A 39 15.46 1.53 -5.36
CA ASP A 39 16.46 2.04 -6.29
C ASP A 39 16.52 3.58 -6.35
N MET A 40 15.61 4.29 -5.67
CA MET A 40 15.67 5.75 -5.60
C MET A 40 16.97 6.20 -4.93
N LYS A 41 17.73 6.99 -5.69
CA LYS A 41 18.96 7.62 -5.25
C LYS A 41 18.66 8.69 -4.21
N SER A 42 19.40 8.68 -3.11
CA SER A 42 19.31 9.71 -2.09
C SER A 42 19.74 11.08 -2.65
N PRO A 43 19.05 12.17 -2.29
CA PRO A 43 19.45 13.52 -2.68
C PRO A 43 20.90 13.83 -2.25
N SER A 44 21.67 14.48 -3.12
CA SER A 44 23.11 14.73 -2.90
C SER A 44 23.41 15.79 -1.83
N THR A 45 22.39 16.43 -1.27
CA THR A 45 22.52 17.54 -0.30
C THR A 45 22.12 17.14 1.12
N LEU A 46 21.88 15.85 1.37
CA LEU A 46 21.42 15.37 2.68
C LEU A 46 22.55 15.34 3.72
N LYS A 47 22.24 15.78 4.94
CA LYS A 47 23.01 15.45 6.14
C LYS A 47 22.80 13.98 6.48
N GLU A 48 23.71 13.38 7.25
CA GLU A 48 23.67 11.96 7.63
C GLU A 48 22.34 11.53 8.27
N GLU A 49 21.79 12.34 9.19
CA GLU A 49 20.46 12.10 9.80
C GLU A 49 19.32 12.04 8.77
N CYS A 50 19.41 12.83 7.70
CA CYS A 50 18.43 12.81 6.62
C CYS A 50 18.58 11.58 5.73
N GLU A 51 19.81 11.08 5.55
CA GLU A 51 20.06 9.83 4.83
C GLU A 51 19.39 8.66 5.56
N GLU A 52 19.60 8.54 6.87
CA GLU A 52 18.95 7.48 7.68
C GLU A 52 17.43 7.55 7.60
N SER A 53 16.88 8.75 7.75
CA SER A 53 15.43 8.99 7.63
C SER A 53 14.90 8.60 6.24
N PHE A 54 15.64 8.92 5.18
CA PHE A 54 15.27 8.56 3.82
C PHE A 54 15.33 7.05 3.58
N GLN A 55 16.32 6.36 4.13
CA GLN A 55 16.42 4.90 4.05
C GLN A 55 15.26 4.22 4.80
N GLN A 56 14.89 4.73 5.99
CA GLN A 56 13.73 4.24 6.73
C GLN A 56 12.43 4.47 5.94
N PHE A 57 12.28 5.64 5.32
CA PHE A 57 11.15 5.95 4.47
C PHE A 57 11.02 4.99 3.28
N LYS A 58 12.12 4.72 2.56
CA LYS A 58 12.14 3.74 1.47
C LYS A 58 11.71 2.35 1.94
N LYS A 59 12.24 1.90 3.08
CA LYS A 59 11.88 0.61 3.67
C LYS A 59 10.38 0.52 3.95
N CYS A 60 9.80 1.53 4.60
CA CYS A 60 8.37 1.58 4.89
C CYS A 60 7.51 1.50 3.61
N LEU A 61 7.89 2.22 2.55
CA LEU A 61 7.13 2.23 1.30
C LEU A 61 7.34 1.00 0.42
N SER A 62 8.48 0.31 0.56
CA SER A 62 8.79 -0.92 -0.20
C SER A 62 8.06 -2.16 0.30
N ALA A 63 7.54 -2.13 1.53
CA ALA A 63 6.85 -3.25 2.17
C ALA A 63 5.55 -2.80 2.84
N PRO A 64 4.61 -2.19 2.08
CA PRO A 64 3.34 -1.76 2.66
C PRO A 64 2.49 -2.99 3.02
N PRO A 65 1.58 -2.87 4.00
CA PRO A 65 0.69 -3.95 4.38
C PRO A 65 -0.28 -4.29 3.24
N VAL A 66 -0.77 -5.54 3.24
CA VAL A 66 -1.88 -5.94 2.37
C VAL A 66 -3.15 -5.27 2.88
N LEU A 67 -3.86 -4.57 2.01
CA LEU A 67 -5.14 -3.94 2.35
C LEU A 67 -6.28 -4.91 2.04
N SER A 68 -7.11 -5.18 3.03
CA SER A 68 -8.30 -6.01 2.85
C SER A 68 -9.42 -5.22 2.18
N LYS A 69 -10.28 -5.93 1.46
CA LYS A 69 -11.53 -5.37 0.97
C LYS A 69 -12.44 -5.09 2.19
N PRO A 70 -13.05 -3.90 2.31
CA PRO A 70 -14.01 -3.63 3.37
C PRO A 70 -15.22 -4.56 3.25
N ILE A 71 -15.73 -5.03 4.38
CA ILE A 71 -16.94 -5.85 4.45
C ILE A 71 -18.12 -4.89 4.51
N GLY A 72 -19.10 -5.09 3.63
CA GLY A 72 -20.32 -4.27 3.61
C GLY A 72 -21.06 -4.32 4.95
N ASP A 73 -21.79 -3.25 5.24
CA ASP A 73 -22.67 -3.12 6.42
C ASP A 73 -21.96 -3.15 7.79
N LEU A 74 -20.63 -3.09 7.80
CA LEU A 74 -19.84 -2.90 9.01
C LEU A 74 -19.25 -1.49 9.06
N ASP A 75 -19.19 -0.94 10.27
CA ASP A 75 -18.66 0.40 10.50
C ASP A 75 -17.14 0.44 10.28
N MET A 76 -16.69 1.57 9.73
CA MET A 76 -15.28 1.89 9.56
C MET A 76 -14.86 2.87 10.66
N VAL A 77 -13.77 2.55 11.35
CA VAL A 77 -13.21 3.36 12.44
C VAL A 77 -11.98 4.11 11.93
N VAL A 78 -11.91 5.41 12.20
CA VAL A 78 -10.72 6.24 11.94
C VAL A 78 -9.95 6.40 13.24
N TYR A 79 -8.72 5.89 13.30
CA TYR A 79 -7.78 6.22 14.38
C TYR A 79 -6.94 7.40 13.96
N LEU A 80 -6.87 8.42 14.82
CA LEU A 80 -6.14 9.66 14.59
C LEU A 80 -5.04 9.81 15.64
N ALA A 81 -3.85 10.20 15.19
CA ALA A 81 -2.74 10.60 16.04
C ALA A 81 -2.25 11.98 15.60
N VAL A 82 -2.16 12.91 16.54
CA VAL A 82 -1.79 14.32 16.28
C VAL A 82 -0.60 14.69 17.15
N SER A 83 0.41 15.29 16.54
CA SER A 83 1.54 15.94 17.21
C SER A 83 1.55 17.44 16.87
N SER A 84 2.50 18.18 17.44
CA SER A 84 2.71 19.60 17.10
C SER A 84 3.11 19.83 15.64
N TYR A 85 3.55 18.79 14.92
CA TYR A 85 4.12 18.91 13.57
C TYR A 85 3.45 18.02 12.52
N SER A 86 2.63 17.06 12.94
CA SER A 86 2.08 16.06 12.03
C SER A 86 0.74 15.52 12.50
N VAL A 87 -0.06 15.07 11.53
CA VAL A 87 -1.29 14.31 11.74
C VAL A 87 -1.14 12.99 10.99
N SER A 88 -1.49 11.89 11.63
CA SER A 88 -1.56 10.57 11.04
C SER A 88 -2.95 9.99 11.26
N SER A 89 -3.43 9.23 10.28
CA SER A 89 -4.72 8.56 10.34
C SER A 89 -4.64 7.17 9.74
N VAL A 90 -5.34 6.21 10.33
CA VAL A 90 -5.59 4.90 9.71
C VAL A 90 -7.08 4.58 9.76
N LEU A 91 -7.60 4.09 8.64
CA LEU A 91 -8.98 3.64 8.51
C LEU A 91 -9.00 2.11 8.66
N VAL A 92 -9.74 1.61 9.64
CA VAL A 92 -9.75 0.20 10.02
C VAL A 92 -11.19 -0.27 10.17
N GLN A 93 -11.43 -1.51 9.77
CA GLN A 93 -12.66 -2.21 10.09
C GLN A 93 -12.36 -3.22 11.20
N GLU A 94 -12.95 -3.03 12.38
CA GLU A 94 -12.76 -3.96 13.49
C GLU A 94 -13.52 -5.26 13.19
N ASN A 95 -12.78 -6.35 12.99
CA ASN A 95 -13.39 -7.67 13.03
C ASN A 95 -13.64 -8.00 14.50
N GLN A 96 -14.90 -8.15 14.90
CA GLN A 96 -15.25 -8.83 16.15
C GLN A 96 -14.74 -10.27 16.04
N GLY A 97 -13.54 -10.53 16.55
CA GLY A 97 -13.03 -11.88 16.64
C GLY A 97 -14.02 -12.71 17.45
N HIS A 98 -14.58 -13.75 16.83
CA HIS A 98 -14.82 -14.95 17.61
C HIS A 98 -13.42 -15.42 18.03
N GLN A 99 -13.16 -15.26 19.32
CA GLN A 99 -11.97 -15.74 20.02
C GLN A 99 -11.82 -17.26 19.87
#